data_AF-A0A520B9D5-F1
#
_entry.id   AF-A0A520B9D5-F1
#
_cell.length_a   1.000
_cell.length_b   1.000
_cell.length_c   1.000
_cell.angle_alpha   90.00
_cell.angle_beta   90.00
_cell.angle_gamma   90.00
#
_symmetry.space_group_name_H-M   'P 1'
#
loop_
_entity.id
_entity.type
_entity.pdbx_description
1 polymer ?
#
loop_
_entity_poly.entity_id
_entity_poly.type
_entity_poly.pdbx_seq_one_letter_code
_entity_poly.pdbx_strand_id
1 'polypeptide(L)'
;MTATRSRSVPRLFWVALALLVLNGCGPGVPKPEQSGKIADAQAGAIWISRSGCGSCHQIPGIMHANGLVGPPLIHFSKRTIIAGYLPNTRDNLALWIQHPQQIAPGNAMPEAGLTKKQAHDIAAYLGGLE
;
A
#
# COMPACT_ATOMS: atom_id res chain seq x y z
N MET A 1 -65.16 -45.97 29.77
CA MET A 1 -63.79 -45.64 30.24
C MET A 1 -62.79 -46.21 29.27
N THR A 2 -62.01 -45.38 28.57
CA THR A 2 -60.58 -45.59 28.22
C THR A 2 -60.13 -44.43 27.34
N ALA A 3 -59.19 -43.65 27.86
CA ALA A 3 -58.60 -42.46 27.24
C ALA A 3 -57.51 -42.85 26.23
N THR A 4 -57.49 -42.20 25.07
CA THR A 4 -56.40 -42.28 24.08
C THR A 4 -55.34 -41.23 24.40
N ARG A 5 -54.11 -41.69 24.67
CA ARG A 5 -52.97 -40.88 25.10
C ARG A 5 -52.29 -40.22 23.88
N SER A 6 -52.33 -38.90 23.84
CA SER A 6 -51.58 -38.04 22.91
C SER A 6 -50.07 -38.30 23.03
N ARG A 7 -49.39 -38.58 21.90
CA ARG A 7 -47.94 -38.65 21.80
C ARG A 7 -47.41 -37.29 21.33
N SER A 8 -46.82 -36.54 22.25
CA SER A 8 -46.11 -35.30 21.98
C SER A 8 -44.80 -35.56 21.21
N VAL A 9 -44.64 -34.91 20.05
CA VAL A 9 -43.40 -34.87 19.28
C VAL A 9 -42.35 -34.05 20.06
N PRO A 10 -41.13 -34.55 20.29
CA PRO A 10 -40.15 -33.85 21.12
C PRO A 10 -39.62 -32.60 20.40
N ARG A 11 -39.68 -31.46 21.10
CA ARG A 11 -39.31 -30.09 20.69
C ARG A 11 -37.84 -29.87 20.29
N LEU A 12 -37.03 -30.92 20.19
CA LEU A 12 -35.58 -30.81 19.95
C LEU A 12 -35.19 -30.73 18.47
N PHE A 13 -36.12 -30.89 17.54
CA PHE A 13 -35.81 -30.86 16.10
C PHE A 13 -35.72 -29.47 15.46
N TRP A 14 -36.06 -28.39 16.17
CA TRP A 14 -36.09 -27.04 15.58
C TRP A 14 -34.83 -26.19 15.82
N VAL A 15 -33.92 -26.58 16.71
CA VAL A 15 -32.73 -25.75 17.03
C VAL A 15 -31.59 -25.95 16.03
N ALA A 16 -31.54 -27.06 15.30
CA ALA A 16 -30.40 -27.39 14.43
C ALA A 16 -30.42 -26.73 13.03
N LEU A 17 -31.55 -26.16 12.58
CA LEU A 17 -31.67 -25.61 11.21
C LEU A 17 -31.43 -24.09 11.11
N ALA A 18 -31.35 -23.36 12.23
CA ALA A 18 -31.27 -21.90 12.24
C ALA A 18 -29.84 -21.32 12.28
N LEU A 19 -28.79 -22.14 12.32
CA LEU A 19 -27.40 -21.70 12.49
C LEU A 19 -26.55 -21.74 11.22
N LEU A 20 -27.14 -21.90 10.03
CA LEU A 20 -26.39 -22.11 8.79
C LEU A 20 -26.55 -21.02 7.70
N VAL A 21 -26.96 -19.79 8.03
CA VAL A 21 -27.21 -18.74 7.02
C VAL A 21 -26.59 -17.36 7.35
N LEU A 22 -25.50 -17.30 8.13
CA LEU A 22 -24.87 -16.02 8.51
C LEU A 22 -23.41 -15.84 8.06
N ASN A 23 -22.94 -16.58 7.06
CA ASN A 23 -21.58 -16.37 6.54
C ASN A 23 -21.57 -15.65 5.19
N GLY A 24 -21.52 -14.31 5.25
CA GLY A 24 -20.46 -13.58 4.56
C GLY A 24 -20.78 -12.88 3.23
N CYS A 25 -21.61 -11.82 3.26
CA CYS A 25 -21.47 -10.70 2.32
C CYS A 25 -20.85 -9.51 3.06
N GLY A 26 -19.53 -9.55 3.27
CA GLY A 26 -18.74 -8.37 3.61
C GLY A 26 -17.94 -7.92 2.38
N PRO A 27 -17.70 -6.61 2.17
CA PRO A 27 -16.78 -6.18 1.13
C PRO A 27 -15.42 -6.83 1.38
N GLY A 28 -14.95 -7.63 0.43
CA GLY A 28 -13.70 -8.38 0.55
C GLY A 28 -12.55 -7.41 0.74
N VAL A 29 -12.01 -7.36 1.96
CA VAL A 29 -10.72 -6.72 2.22
C VAL A 29 -9.68 -7.48 1.39
N PRO A 30 -9.00 -6.85 0.42
CA PRO A 30 -8.09 -7.57 -0.45
C PRO A 30 -6.98 -8.23 0.38
N LYS A 31 -6.78 -9.53 0.14
CA LYS A 31 -5.78 -10.36 0.82
C LYS A 31 -4.38 -9.79 0.55
N PRO A 32 -3.44 -9.80 1.52
CA PRO A 32 -2.09 -9.21 1.37
C PRO A 32 -1.31 -9.72 0.15
N GLU A 33 -1.63 -10.90 -0.34
CA GLU A 33 -1.06 -11.54 -1.53
C GLU A 33 -1.39 -10.79 -2.85
N GLN A 34 -2.53 -10.10 -2.91
CA GLN A 34 -2.93 -9.29 -4.09
C GLN A 34 -2.25 -7.92 -4.14
N SER A 35 -1.65 -7.47 -3.03
CA SER A 35 -0.76 -6.29 -3.02
C SER A 35 0.60 -6.56 -3.66
N GLY A 36 0.96 -7.82 -3.92
CA GLY A 36 2.25 -8.20 -4.50
C GLY A 36 2.40 -7.91 -6.00
N LYS A 37 1.32 -7.52 -6.71
CA LYS A 37 1.36 -7.26 -8.16
C LYS A 37 1.35 -5.76 -8.55
N ILE A 38 1.22 -4.85 -7.59
CA ILE A 38 1.05 -3.40 -7.86
C ILE A 38 2.32 -2.55 -7.71
N ALA A 39 3.35 -3.04 -7.02
CA ALA A 39 4.64 -2.34 -6.92
C ALA A 39 5.78 -3.35 -6.65
N ASP A 40 6.90 -3.20 -7.35
CA ASP A 40 8.09 -4.04 -7.26
C ASP A 40 9.30 -3.19 -6.83
N ALA A 41 9.86 -3.48 -5.64
CA ALA A 41 10.97 -2.72 -5.09
C ALA A 41 12.27 -2.90 -5.89
N GLN A 42 12.52 -4.09 -6.45
CA GLN A 42 13.67 -4.35 -7.29
C GLN A 42 13.57 -3.55 -8.60
N ALA A 43 12.38 -3.49 -9.20
CA ALA A 43 12.11 -2.59 -10.32
C ALA A 43 12.27 -1.12 -9.90
N GLY A 44 11.85 -0.77 -8.68
CA GLY A 44 12.04 0.56 -8.09
C GLY A 44 13.49 1.00 -8.08
N ALA A 45 14.41 0.14 -7.64
CA ALA A 45 15.84 0.41 -7.65
C ALA A 45 16.38 0.75 -9.05
N ILE A 46 15.88 0.05 -10.08
CA ILE A 46 16.24 0.30 -11.48
C ILE A 46 15.75 1.67 -11.91
N TRP A 47 14.50 2.04 -11.59
CA TRP A 47 13.96 3.35 -11.95
C TRP A 47 14.63 4.50 -11.20
N ILE A 48 14.96 4.33 -9.92
CA ILE A 48 15.73 5.31 -9.14
C ILE A 48 17.06 5.63 -9.83
N SER A 49 17.76 4.59 -10.30
CA SER A 49 19.03 4.73 -11.01
C SER A 49 18.86 5.43 -12.36
N ARG A 50 17.81 5.09 -13.12
CA ARG A 50 17.58 5.62 -14.48
C ARG A 50 17.01 7.03 -14.50
N SER A 51 16.24 7.41 -13.48
CA SER A 51 15.57 8.71 -13.40
C SER A 51 16.40 9.78 -12.70
N GLY A 52 17.68 9.50 -12.43
CA GLY A 52 18.62 10.50 -11.91
C GLY A 52 18.37 10.92 -10.46
N CYS A 53 17.56 10.18 -9.69
CA CYS A 53 17.25 10.50 -8.29
C CYS A 53 18.52 10.64 -7.44
N GLY A 54 19.54 9.83 -7.73
CA GLY A 54 20.83 9.85 -7.04
C GLY A 54 21.65 11.12 -7.23
N SER A 55 21.36 11.93 -8.26
CA SER A 55 22.04 13.22 -8.46
C SER A 55 21.66 14.25 -7.39
N CYS A 56 20.46 14.13 -6.82
CA CYS A 56 19.95 15.04 -5.79
C CYS A 56 19.92 14.41 -4.41
N HIS A 57 19.71 13.09 -4.31
CA HIS A 57 19.50 12.41 -3.04
C HIS A 57 20.56 11.36 -2.75
N GLN A 58 20.88 11.24 -1.47
CA GLN A 58 21.57 10.07 -0.93
C GLN A 58 20.55 8.95 -0.74
N ILE A 59 20.76 7.79 -1.37
CA ILE A 59 19.81 6.67 -1.36
C ILE A 59 20.57 5.37 -1.06
N PRO A 60 20.37 4.75 0.13
CA PRO A 60 20.98 3.46 0.46
C PRO A 60 20.66 2.40 -0.59
N GLY A 61 21.64 1.56 -0.93
CA GLY A 61 21.45 0.45 -1.87
C GLY A 61 21.44 0.83 -3.36
N ILE A 62 21.57 2.12 -3.70
CA ILE A 62 21.67 2.58 -5.09
C ILE A 62 23.08 3.09 -5.36
N MET A 63 23.73 2.54 -6.39
CA MET A 63 25.08 2.94 -6.76
C MET A 63 25.14 4.42 -7.15
N HIS A 64 26.15 5.13 -6.65
CA HIS A 64 26.39 6.56 -6.91
C HIS A 64 25.23 7.51 -6.55
N ALA A 65 24.26 7.06 -5.75
CA ALA A 65 23.22 7.94 -5.20
C ALA A 65 23.70 8.59 -3.89
N ASN A 66 24.49 9.64 -4.04
CA ASN A 66 25.10 10.40 -2.94
C ASN A 66 24.86 11.92 -3.06
N GLY A 67 23.87 12.34 -3.85
CA GLY A 67 23.49 13.74 -3.98
C GLY A 67 22.97 14.33 -2.67
N LEU A 68 23.20 15.64 -2.49
CA LEU A 68 22.80 16.39 -1.27
C LEU A 68 22.00 17.65 -1.58
N VAL A 69 21.51 17.79 -2.82
CA VAL A 69 20.62 18.90 -3.21
C VAL A 69 19.25 18.71 -2.54
N GLY A 70 18.74 17.47 -2.56
CA GLY A 70 17.61 17.04 -1.76
C GLY A 70 18.07 16.40 -0.44
N PRO A 71 17.16 16.27 0.54
CA PRO A 71 17.49 15.58 1.78
C PRO A 71 17.86 14.11 1.52
N PRO A 72 18.77 13.51 2.29
CA PRO A 72 19.00 12.06 2.25
C PRO A 72 17.68 11.31 2.37
N LEU A 73 17.51 10.18 1.66
CA LEU A 73 16.33 9.31 1.73
C LEU A 73 16.55 8.11 2.64
N ILE A 74 17.55 8.18 3.53
CA ILE A 74 17.73 7.23 4.62
C ILE A 74 16.50 7.22 5.53
N HIS A 75 16.19 6.05 6.10
CA HIS A 75 15.10 5.87 7.07
C HIS A 75 13.75 6.42 6.57
N PHE A 76 13.49 6.37 5.25
CA PHE A 76 12.33 7.02 4.65
C PHE A 76 11.00 6.43 5.15
N SER A 77 10.96 5.13 5.41
CA SER A 77 9.76 4.46 5.92
C SER A 77 9.26 5.04 7.25
N LYS A 78 10.17 5.59 8.07
CA LYS A 78 9.88 6.19 9.37
C LYS A 78 9.31 7.60 9.30
N ARG A 79 9.26 8.21 8.11
CA ARG A 79 8.74 9.57 7.93
C ARG A 79 7.22 9.55 7.98
N THR A 80 6.64 10.56 8.58
CA THR A 80 5.18 10.74 8.62
C THR A 80 4.67 11.63 7.48
N ILE A 81 5.52 12.53 6.97
CA ILE A 81 5.18 13.51 5.93
C ILE A 81 6.21 13.46 4.78
N ILE A 82 5.71 13.49 3.55
CA ILE A 82 6.49 13.57 2.31
C ILE A 82 6.68 15.04 1.96
N ALA A 83 7.94 15.48 1.90
CA ALA A 83 8.35 16.83 1.49
C ALA A 83 7.69 18.01 2.24
N GLY A 84 6.99 17.76 3.35
CA GLY A 84 6.21 18.76 4.08
C GLY A 84 4.76 18.94 3.61
N TYR A 85 4.32 18.20 2.57
CA TYR A 85 3.03 18.44 1.92
C TYR A 85 1.99 17.32 2.11
N LEU A 86 2.43 16.05 2.06
CA LEU A 86 1.51 14.92 2.02
C LEU A 86 1.79 13.92 3.15
N PRO A 87 0.76 13.28 3.75
CA PRO A 87 0.97 12.12 4.60
C PRO A 87 1.75 11.01 3.88
N ASN A 88 2.67 10.35 4.58
CA ASN A 88 3.50 9.29 3.99
C ASN A 88 2.72 7.99 3.79
N THR A 89 1.98 7.93 2.69
CA THR A 89 1.35 6.71 2.16
C THR A 89 2.02 6.34 0.84
N ARG A 90 1.94 5.07 0.44
CA ARG A 90 2.49 4.60 -0.84
C ARG A 90 1.94 5.38 -2.03
N ASP A 91 0.64 5.67 -2.02
CA ASP A 91 -0.02 6.37 -3.12
C ASP A 91 0.38 7.85 -3.17
N ASN A 92 0.50 8.50 -2.01
CA ASN A 92 0.98 9.88 -1.94
C ASN A 92 2.44 9.99 -2.34
N LEU A 93 3.27 9.00 -1.98
CA LEU A 93 4.66 8.96 -2.39
C LEU A 93 4.79 8.80 -3.91
N ALA A 94 4.03 7.88 -4.50
CA ALA A 94 3.99 7.71 -5.94
C ALA A 94 3.50 9.00 -6.63
N LEU A 95 2.48 9.66 -6.08
CA LEU A 95 1.98 10.94 -6.60
C LEU A 95 3.05 12.04 -6.53
N TRP A 96 3.75 12.17 -5.40
CA TRP A 96 4.84 13.13 -5.23
C TRP A 96 6.00 12.87 -6.20
N ILE A 97 6.40 11.60 -6.37
CA ILE A 97 7.46 11.21 -7.31
C ILE A 97 7.08 11.54 -8.75
N GLN A 98 5.81 11.33 -9.10
CA GLN A 98 5.32 11.55 -10.45
C GLN A 98 5.16 13.03 -10.76
N HIS A 99 4.58 13.79 -9.83
CA HIS A 99 4.09 15.15 -10.04
C HIS A 99 4.47 16.14 -8.92
N PRO A 100 5.77 16.30 -8.59
CA PRO A 100 6.19 17.16 -7.49
C PRO A 100 5.82 18.64 -7.74
N GLN A 101 5.81 19.11 -9.00
CA GLN A 101 5.49 20.50 -9.32
C GLN A 101 3.99 20.81 -9.22
N GLN A 102 3.13 19.81 -9.35
CA GLN A 102 1.69 19.99 -9.16
C GLN A 102 1.33 20.14 -7.67
N ILE A 103 2.04 19.45 -6.79
CA ILE A 103 1.81 19.48 -5.34
C ILE A 103 2.48 20.70 -4.71
N ALA A 104 3.72 20.99 -5.10
CA ALA A 104 4.50 22.11 -4.59
C ALA A 104 5.14 22.90 -5.74
N PRO A 105 4.39 23.81 -6.40
CA PRO A 105 4.91 24.58 -7.51
C PRO A 105 6.19 25.36 -7.15
N GLY A 106 7.22 25.25 -7.99
CA GLY A 106 8.50 25.97 -7.82
C GLY A 106 9.51 25.28 -6.91
N ASN A 107 9.24 24.08 -6.41
CA ASN A 107 10.23 23.30 -5.67
C ASN A 107 11.36 22.79 -6.59
N ALA A 108 12.49 22.35 -6.02
CA ALA A 108 13.66 21.94 -6.80
C ALA A 108 13.58 20.55 -7.45
N MET A 109 12.64 19.69 -7.02
CA MET A 109 12.44 18.35 -7.59
C MET A 109 11.68 18.44 -8.92
N PRO A 110 12.28 18.03 -10.05
CA PRO A 110 11.65 18.15 -11.36
C PRO A 110 10.60 17.06 -11.61
N GLU A 111 9.78 17.26 -12.63
CA GLU A 111 8.92 16.19 -13.18
C GLU A 111 9.81 15.13 -13.85
N ALA A 112 9.84 13.92 -13.30
CA ALA A 112 10.74 12.86 -13.76
C ALA A 112 10.24 12.08 -14.99
N GLY A 113 9.04 12.42 -15.51
CA GLY A 113 8.44 11.73 -16.67
C GLY A 113 8.08 10.26 -16.40
N LEU A 114 7.88 9.90 -15.13
CA LEU A 114 7.58 8.53 -14.71
C LEU A 114 6.12 8.18 -14.99
N THR A 115 5.88 6.95 -15.44
CA THR A 115 4.55 6.35 -15.44
C THR A 115 4.11 6.04 -14.01
N LYS A 116 2.79 5.89 -13.82
CA LYS A 116 2.22 5.53 -12.51
C LYS A 116 2.86 4.27 -11.92
N LYS A 117 3.06 3.23 -12.73
CA LYS A 117 3.67 1.98 -12.26
C LYS A 117 5.10 2.21 -11.77
N GLN A 118 5.91 2.95 -12.53
CA GLN A 118 7.30 3.21 -12.16
C GLN A 118 7.38 4.02 -10.86
N ALA A 119 6.52 5.02 -10.68
CA ALA A 119 6.46 5.78 -9.43
C ALA A 119 6.06 4.90 -8.23
N HIS A 120 5.14 3.95 -8.41
CA HIS A 120 4.80 2.97 -7.37
C HIS A 120 5.94 1.99 -7.07
N ASP A 121 6.66 1.50 -8.09
CA ASP A 121 7.83 0.64 -7.93
C ASP A 121 8.91 1.37 -7.09
N ILE A 122 9.19 2.65 -7.40
CA ILE A 122 10.10 3.50 -6.60
C ILE A 122 9.58 3.68 -5.18
N ALA A 123 8.29 3.99 -5.02
CA ALA A 123 7.68 4.16 -3.71
C ALA A 123 7.80 2.88 -2.85
N ALA A 124 7.71 1.69 -3.46
CA ALA A 124 7.93 0.43 -2.77
C ALA A 124 9.39 0.26 -2.31
N TYR A 125 10.37 0.65 -3.12
CA TYR A 125 11.77 0.65 -2.72
C TYR A 125 12.03 1.58 -1.53
N LEU A 126 11.59 2.84 -1.64
CA LEU A 126 11.79 3.85 -0.59
C LEU A 126 11.05 3.50 0.70
N GLY A 127 9.86 2.88 0.60
CA GLY A 127 9.10 2.40 1.75
C GLY A 127 9.78 1.26 2.52
N GLY A 128 10.81 0.62 1.97
CA GLY A 128 11.63 -0.39 2.64
C GLY A 128 12.91 0.16 3.30
N LEU A 129 13.16 1.47 3.20
CA LEU A 129 14.35 2.09 3.79
C LEU A 129 14.09 2.44 5.26
N GLU A 130 14.48 1.54 6.15
CA GLU A 130 14.41 1.69 7.62
C GLU A 130 15.53 2.50 8.22
#